data_AF-A0A7C9E2I3-F1
#
_entry.id   AF-A0A7C9E2I3-F1
#
_cell.length_a   1.000
_cell.length_b   1.000
_cell.length_c   1.000
_cell.angle_alpha   90.00
_cell.angle_beta   90.00
_cell.angle_gamma   90.00
#
_symmetry.space_group_name_H-M   'P 1'
#
loop_
_entity.id
_entity.type
_entity.pdbx_description
1 polymer ?
#
loop_
_entity_poly.entity_id
_entity_poly.type
_entity_poly.pdbx_seq_one_letter_code
_entity_poly.pdbx_strand_id
1 'polypeptide(L)'
;KNIGLGFKTPREAIEGTYIDKKCPFTGSASIRGRILAGTCHSAKMQRTIIVRRNYLHYISRNTKDMRRDIRISLHIYHPVSVLRKETMSLLASAGLCRRRLGSMC
;
A
#
# COMPACT_ATOMS: atom_id res chain seq x y z
N LYS A 1 -5.47 18.66 5.13
CA LYS A 1 -6.68 17.86 5.48
C LYS A 1 -6.32 16.89 6.59
N ASN A 2 -7.13 16.79 7.66
CA ASN A 2 -6.91 15.76 8.68
C ASN A 2 -7.52 14.44 8.19
N ILE A 3 -6.76 13.35 8.32
CA ILE A 3 -7.06 12.06 7.70
C ILE A 3 -7.49 11.02 8.74
N GLY A 4 -7.33 11.33 10.03
CA GLY A 4 -7.62 10.42 11.12
C GLY A 4 -6.53 9.36 11.33
N LEU A 5 -6.81 8.38 12.20
CA LEU A 5 -5.92 7.23 12.51
C LEU A 5 -4.56 7.61 13.13
N GLY A 6 -4.43 8.83 13.68
CA GLY A 6 -3.21 9.30 14.34
C GLY A 6 -2.07 9.68 13.39
N PHE A 7 -2.29 9.70 12.08
CA PHE A 7 -1.27 10.09 11.11
C PHE A 7 -1.15 11.61 11.01
N LYS A 8 0.06 12.10 11.30
CA LYS A 8 0.40 13.50 11.09
C LYS A 8 0.60 13.77 9.62
N THR A 9 0.09 14.91 9.14
CA THR A 9 0.33 15.37 7.78
C THR A 9 1.81 15.74 7.63
N PRO A 10 2.55 15.17 6.66
CA PRO A 10 3.95 15.52 6.45
C PRO A 10 4.07 16.97 5.98
N ARG A 11 5.13 17.66 6.40
CA ARG A 11 5.41 19.06 6.00
C ARG A 11 5.52 19.20 4.49
N GLU A 12 6.11 18.21 3.83
CA GLU A 12 6.23 18.14 2.37
C GLU A 12 4.88 18.17 1.64
N ALA A 13 3.80 17.67 2.25
CA ALA A 13 2.47 17.76 1.66
C ALA A 13 1.77 19.11 1.92
N ILE A 14 2.28 19.89 2.87
CA ILE A 14 1.78 21.24 3.18
C ILE A 14 2.49 22.26 2.28
N GLU A 15 3.82 22.13 2.16
CA GLU A 15 4.69 23.05 1.44
C GLU A 15 4.84 22.68 -0.05
N GLY A 16 4.71 21.39 -0.38
CA GLY A 16 4.94 20.89 -1.74
C GLY A 16 3.77 21.15 -2.68
N THR A 17 4.08 21.70 -3.86
CA THR A 17 3.14 21.92 -4.97
C THR A 17 2.99 20.70 -5.88
N TYR A 18 2.66 19.52 -5.32
CA TYR A 18 2.31 18.37 -6.16
C TYR A 18 0.79 18.23 -6.33
N ILE A 19 0.34 18.17 -7.59
CA ILE A 19 -1.08 18.00 -7.92
C ILE A 19 -1.34 16.51 -8.15
N ASP A 20 -1.89 15.84 -7.13
CA ASP A 20 -2.33 14.45 -7.23
C ASP A 20 -3.74 14.27 -6.64
N LYS A 21 -4.69 13.90 -7.51
CA LYS A 21 -6.09 13.67 -7.13
C LYS A 21 -6.26 12.48 -6.19
N LYS A 22 -5.36 11.48 -6.27
CA LYS A 22 -5.43 10.24 -5.47
C LYS A 22 -4.77 10.38 -4.10
N CYS A 23 -4.13 11.51 -3.81
CA CYS A 23 -3.48 11.74 -2.54
C CYS A 23 -4.50 11.88 -1.39
N PRO A 24 -4.27 11.26 -0.22
CA PRO A 24 -5.09 11.44 0.98
C PRO A 24 -4.98 12.84 1.64
N PHE A 25 -3.82 13.51 1.51
CA PHE A 25 -3.47 14.72 2.26
C PHE A 25 -3.95 15.99 1.55
N THR A 26 -3.64 16.07 0.26
CA THR A 26 -3.94 17.22 -0.61
C THR A 26 -5.14 16.96 -1.54
N GLY A 27 -5.46 15.68 -1.80
CA GLY A 27 -6.50 15.28 -2.75
C GLY A 27 -7.87 14.93 -2.14
N SER A 28 -8.74 14.38 -2.99
CA SER A 28 -10.10 13.99 -2.61
C SER A 28 -10.17 12.62 -1.94
N ALA A 29 -9.14 11.78 -2.10
CA ALA A 29 -9.10 10.44 -1.54
C ALA A 29 -9.16 10.45 0.00
N SER A 30 -9.78 9.42 0.58
CA SER A 30 -9.81 9.18 2.03
C SER A 30 -9.27 7.77 2.33
N ILE A 31 -8.61 7.63 3.48
CA ILE A 31 -8.16 6.32 3.96
C ILE A 31 -9.38 5.55 4.45
N ARG A 32 -9.63 4.38 3.86
CA ARG A 32 -10.72 3.49 4.28
C ARG A 32 -10.26 2.04 4.18
N GLY A 33 -10.72 1.19 5.09
CA GLY A 33 -10.36 -0.23 5.12
C GLY A 33 -9.13 -0.52 5.98
N ARG A 34 -8.38 -1.57 5.62
CA ARG A 34 -7.28 -2.12 6.42
C ARG A 34 -5.94 -1.43 6.07
N ILE A 35 -5.14 -1.13 7.08
CA ILE A 35 -3.75 -0.66 6.92
C ILE A 35 -2.85 -1.87 6.69
N LEU A 36 -2.02 -1.81 5.65
CA LEU A 36 -1.15 -2.91 5.27
C LEU A 36 0.32 -2.46 5.39
N ALA A 37 1.11 -3.10 6.25
CA ALA A 37 2.58 -3.04 6.25
C ALA A 37 3.19 -4.13 5.35
N GLY A 38 4.26 -3.84 4.62
CA GLY A 38 4.97 -4.81 3.79
C GLY A 38 6.26 -4.24 3.23
N THR A 39 7.05 -5.08 2.58
CA THR A 39 8.33 -4.66 2.01
C THR A 39 8.17 -4.19 0.57
N CYS A 40 8.88 -3.12 0.20
CA CYS A 40 9.00 -2.69 -1.19
C CYS A 40 9.72 -3.75 -2.01
N HIS A 41 9.06 -4.24 -3.07
CA HIS A 41 9.72 -5.11 -4.04
C HIS A 41 10.25 -4.32 -5.23
N SER A 42 9.45 -3.40 -5.77
CA SER A 42 9.84 -2.58 -6.93
C SER A 42 9.12 -1.24 -6.92
N ALA A 43 9.84 -0.20 -7.32
CA ALA A 43 9.36 1.17 -7.50
C ALA A 43 9.66 1.71 -8.91
N LYS A 44 9.68 0.82 -9.91
CA LYS A 44 9.98 1.20 -11.30
C LYS A 44 8.87 2.01 -11.98
N MET A 45 7.65 1.96 -11.45
CA MET A 45 6.50 2.64 -12.03
C MET A 45 6.35 4.06 -11.50
N GLN A 46 5.91 4.97 -12.36
CA GLN A 46 5.58 6.34 -11.96
C GLN A 46 4.43 6.33 -10.94
N ARG A 47 4.69 6.89 -9.75
CA ARG A 47 3.70 7.09 -8.66
C ARG A 47 3.01 5.79 -8.17
N THR A 48 3.60 4.61 -8.39
CA THR A 48 3.08 3.31 -7.91
C THR A 48 4.21 2.39 -7.43
N ILE A 49 4.04 1.74 -6.27
CA ILE A 49 4.95 0.72 -5.74
C ILE A 49 4.27 -0.65 -5.78
N ILE A 50 5.08 -1.69 -5.97
CA ILE A 50 4.69 -3.07 -5.71
C ILE A 50 5.21 -3.46 -4.33
N VAL A 51 4.28 -3.73 -3.40
CA VAL A 51 4.56 -4.22 -2.05
C VAL A 51 4.41 -5.74 -2.04
N ARG A 52 5.37 -6.41 -1.39
CA ARG A 52 5.35 -7.86 -1.16
C ARG A 52 5.02 -8.14 0.31
N ARG A 53 4.14 -9.11 0.52
CA ARG A 53 3.81 -9.63 1.84
C ARG A 53 4.03 -11.13 1.86
N ASN A 54 4.89 -11.56 2.77
CA ASN A 54 5.14 -12.97 3.01
C ASN A 54 4.23 -13.44 4.14
N TYR A 55 3.60 -14.60 3.97
CA TYR A 55 2.82 -15.25 5.02
C TYR A 55 3.04 -16.76 4.95
N LEU A 56 2.83 -17.42 6.09
CA LEU A 56 2.87 -18.87 6.17
C LEU A 56 1.46 -19.40 5.94
N HIS A 57 1.34 -20.31 4.99
CA HIS A 57 0.11 -21.04 4.73
C HIS A 57 0.23 -22.46 5.25
N TYR A 58 -0.58 -22.77 6.26
CA TYR A 58 -0.64 -24.10 6.85
C TYR A 58 -1.31 -25.09 5.89
N ILE A 59 -0.66 -26.22 5.62
CA ILE A 59 -1.25 -27.34 4.88
C ILE A 59 -1.61 -28.43 5.87
N SER A 60 -2.91 -28.66 6.06
CA SER A 60 -3.43 -29.66 7.00
C SER A 60 -2.91 -31.08 6.71
N ARG A 61 -2.82 -31.45 5.42
CA ARG A 61 -2.43 -32.81 5.00
C ARG A 61 -1.00 -33.21 5.37
N ASN A 62 -0.08 -32.25 5.41
CA ASN A 62 1.34 -32.51 5.62
C ASN A 62 1.90 -31.88 6.90
N THR A 63 1.05 -31.31 7.76
CA THR A 63 1.42 -30.60 9.01
C THR A 63 2.65 -29.70 8.84
N LYS A 64 2.72 -29.00 7.71
CA LYS A 64 3.86 -28.17 7.30
C LYS A 64 3.36 -26.82 6.84
N ASP A 65 4.11 -25.79 7.20
CA ASP A 65 3.89 -24.43 6.73
C ASP A 65 4.60 -24.19 5.41
N MET A 66 3.84 -23.76 4.40
CA MET A 66 4.39 -23.31 3.13
C MET A 66 4.50 -21.80 3.15
N ARG A 67 5.69 -21.28 2.85
CA ARG A 67 5.88 -19.84 2.61
C ARG A 67 5.17 -19.44 1.32
N ARG A 68 4.26 -18.48 1.41
CA ARG A 68 3.60 -17.84 0.26
C ARG A 68 3.83 -16.34 0.27
N ASP A 69 3.74 -15.75 -0.90
CA ASP A 69 3.83 -14.31 -1.06
C ASP A 69 2.68 -13.74 -1.90
N ILE A 70 2.19 -12.58 -1.50
CA ILE A 70 1.20 -11.80 -2.25
C ILE A 70 1.85 -10.49 -2.67
N ARG A 71 1.60 -10.10 -3.93
CA ARG A 71 2.00 -8.82 -4.50
C ARG A 71 0.80 -7.88 -4.57
N ILE A 72 0.96 -6.69 -4.01
CA ILE A 72 -0.08 -5.65 -3.97
C ILE A 72 0.49 -4.39 -4.62
N SER A 73 -0.23 -3.83 -5.58
CA SER A 73 0.09 -2.53 -6.18
C SER A 73 -0.53 -1.41 -5.35
N LEU A 74 0.29 -0.46 -4.91
CA LEU A 74 -0.13 0.68 -4.10
C LEU A 74 0.28 1.99 -4.75
N HIS A 75 -0.62 2.97 -4.67
CA HIS A 75 -0.39 4.32 -5.16
C HIS A 75 0.53 5.08 -4.19
N ILE A 76 1.46 5.86 -4.75
CA ILE A 76 2.38 6.71 -4.00
C ILE A 76 2.01 8.16 -4.27
N TYR A 77 1.83 8.93 -3.20
CA TYR A 77 1.61 10.38 -3.29
C TYR A 77 2.90 11.20 -3.11
N HIS A 78 3.99 10.59 -2.60
CA HIS A 78 5.26 11.29 -2.36
C HIS A 78 6.50 10.46 -2.80
N PRO A 79 7.42 11.00 -3.61
CA PRO A 79 8.55 10.24 -4.17
C PRO A 79 9.65 9.88 -3.15
N VAL A 80 9.84 10.66 -2.09
CA VAL A 80 10.95 10.48 -1.13
C VAL A 80 10.75 9.31 -0.16
N SER A 81 9.51 8.91 0.14
CA SER A 81 9.20 7.86 1.13
C SER A 81 9.66 6.45 0.75
N VAL A 82 10.21 6.25 -0.45
CA VAL A 82 10.60 4.94 -0.99
C VAL A 82 12.03 4.53 -0.62
N LEU A 83 12.87 5.48 -0.18
CA LEU A 83 14.29 5.21 0.11
C LEU A 83 14.50 4.47 1.44
N ARG A 84 13.55 4.54 2.38
CA ARG A 84 13.59 3.76 3.62
C ARG A 84 12.83 2.46 3.37
N LYS A 85 13.55 1.32 3.33
CA LYS A 85 13.06 -0.04 3.02
C LYS A 85 11.92 -0.56 3.93
N GLU A 86 11.40 0.26 4.82
CA GLU A 86 10.25 -0.01 5.69
C GLU A 86 9.06 0.82 5.22
N THR A 87 8.43 0.42 4.12
CA THR A 87 7.19 1.06 3.70
C THR A 87 6.04 0.62 4.59
N MET A 88 5.77 1.43 5.61
CA MET A 88 4.45 1.54 6.22
C MET A 88 3.49 2.12 5.18
N SER A 89 3.00 1.26 4.29
CA SER A 89 2.12 1.66 3.21
C SER A 89 0.71 1.95 3.73
N LEU A 90 0.56 3.17 4.24
CA LEU A 90 -0.70 3.89 4.19
C LEU A 90 -0.78 4.36 2.74
N LEU A 91 -1.42 3.62 1.83
CA LEU A 91 -2.85 3.80 1.68
C LEU A 91 -3.48 2.81 0.71
N ALA A 92 -4.21 1.84 1.27
CA ALA A 92 -5.28 1.21 0.53
C ALA A 92 -6.46 2.18 0.44
N SER A 93 -6.47 3.10 -0.52
CA SER A 93 -7.75 3.45 -1.13
C SER A 93 -8.14 2.23 -1.97
N ALA A 94 -8.79 1.27 -1.30
CA ALA A 94 -9.31 0.02 -1.84
C ALA A 94 -10.46 0.25 -2.86
N GLY A 95 -10.27 1.16 -3.82
CA GLY A 95 -11.20 1.45 -4.91
C GLY A 95 -10.67 1.10 -6.29
N LEU A 96 -9.36 0.92 -6.47
CA LEU A 96 -8.75 0.64 -7.78
C LEU A 96 -7.82 -0.57 -7.77
N CYS A 97 -8.32 -1.70 -7.27
CA CYS A 97 -7.91 -2.99 -7.82
C CYS A 97 -9.05 -3.98 -7.64
N ARG A 98 -10.07 -3.91 -8.52
CA ARG A 98 -10.93 -5.07 -8.78
C ARG A 98 -10.06 -6.15 -9.42
N ARG A 99 -9.26 -6.87 -8.63
CA ARG A 99 -9.07 -8.28 -8.96
C ARG A 99 -10.29 -8.96 -8.40
N ARG A 100 -11.26 -9.19 -9.29
CA ARG A 100 -12.25 -10.25 -9.18
C ARG A 100 -11.47 -11.49 -8.74
N LEU A 101 -11.40 -11.75 -7.44
CA LEU A 101 -11.00 -13.04 -6.90
C LEU A 101 -12.18 -13.97 -7.18
N GLY A 102 -12.39 -14.26 -8.47
CA GLY A 102 -13.24 -15.32 -8.95
C GLY A 102 -12.36 -16.53 -9.15
N SER A 103 -12.51 -17.49 -8.25
CA SER A 103 -12.39 -18.94 -8.49
C SER A 103 -11.43 -19.40 -9.60
N MET A 104 -10.27 -19.90 -9.20
CA MET A 104 -9.76 -21.13 -9.78
C MET A 104 -9.45 -22.07 -8.62
N CYS A 105 -10.47 -22.85 -8.26
CA CYS A 105 -10.26 -24.25 -7.93
C CYS A 105 -9.98 -24.99 -9.24
#